data_AF-A0A1A8RB56-F1
#
_entry.id   AF-A0A1A8RB56-F1
#
_cell.length_a   1.000
_cell.length_b   1.000
_cell.length_c   1.000
_cell.angle_alpha   90.00
_cell.angle_beta   90.00
_cell.angle_gamma   90.00
#
_symmetry.space_group_name_H-M   'P 1'
#
loop_
_entity.id
_entity.type
_entity.pdbx_description
1 polymer ?
#
loop_
_entity_poly.entity_id
_entity_poly.type
_entity_poly.pdbx_seq_one_letter_code
_entity_poly.pdbx_strand_id
1 'polypeptide(L)'
;FVLSNGLLSYYRTQAEMAHTCRGTIPLATAHIEVGDTCHFVLTSGGRTYHLKATSEGECQRWVSALQQAKANSTLLMHHSDDSGDETP
;
A
#
# COMPACT_ATOMS: atom_id res chain seq x y z
N PHE A 1 7.09 -6.64 -6.28
CA PHE A 1 6.45 -5.72 -5.32
C PHE A 1 6.46 -6.38 -3.96
N VAL A 2 6.55 -5.59 -2.88
CA VAL A 2 6.55 -6.09 -1.50
C VAL A 2 5.65 -5.19 -0.66
N LEU A 3 4.67 -5.79 0.00
CA LEU A 3 3.78 -5.12 0.95
C LEU A 3 4.26 -5.40 2.37
N SER A 4 4.58 -4.36 3.14
CA SER A 4 4.99 -4.48 4.54
C SER A 4 4.70 -3.19 5.28
N ASN A 5 4.19 -3.28 6.51
CA ASN A 5 3.98 -2.13 7.43
C ASN A 5 3.24 -0.94 6.79
N GLY A 6 2.18 -1.22 6.01
CA GLY A 6 1.40 -0.14 5.37
C GLY A 6 2.09 0.51 4.16
N LEU A 7 3.19 -0.05 3.70
CA LEU A 7 3.98 0.45 2.59
C LEU A 7 4.04 -0.59 1.47
N LEU A 8 3.75 -0.17 0.24
CA LEU A 8 3.99 -0.98 -0.95
C LEU A 8 5.29 -0.53 -1.62
N SER A 9 6.33 -1.34 -1.53
CA SER A 9 7.64 -1.07 -2.14
C SER A 9 7.82 -1.83 -3.45
N TYR A 10 8.49 -1.20 -4.41
CA TYR A 10 8.76 -1.80 -5.71
C TYR A 10 10.23 -1.72 -6.11
N TYR A 11 10.62 -2.72 -6.91
CA TYR A 11 11.98 -3.01 -7.32
C TYR A 11 11.95 -3.36 -8.80
N ARG A 12 13.07 -3.19 -9.50
CA ARG A 12 13.14 -3.54 -10.93
C ARG A 12 13.01 -5.04 -11.13
N THR A 13 13.66 -5.83 -10.27
CA THR A 13 13.64 -7.30 -10.30
C THR A 13 13.69 -7.86 -8.88
N GLN A 14 13.40 -9.16 -8.75
CA GLN A 14 13.51 -9.87 -7.47
C GLN A 14 14.96 -9.89 -6.95
N ALA A 15 15.95 -10.06 -7.83
CA ALA A 15 17.37 -10.08 -7.44
C ALA A 15 17.86 -8.72 -6.90
N GLU A 16 17.30 -7.62 -7.39
CA GLU A 16 17.65 -6.27 -6.93
C GLU A 16 17.04 -5.91 -5.56
N MET A 17 16.17 -6.76 -4.98
CA MET A 17 15.49 -6.47 -3.72
C MET A 17 16.45 -6.24 -2.54
N ALA A 18 17.60 -6.92 -2.53
CA ALA A 18 18.60 -6.78 -1.47
C ALA A 18 19.43 -5.48 -1.58
N HIS A 19 19.34 -4.77 -2.71
CA HIS A 19 20.32 -3.76 -3.06
C HIS A 19 19.72 -2.39 -3.36
N THR A 20 18.52 -2.29 -3.94
CA THR A 20 17.98 -0.97 -4.35
C THR A 20 16.46 -0.94 -4.42
N CYS A 21 15.82 -0.31 -3.43
CA CYS A 21 14.41 0.08 -3.52
C CYS A 21 14.24 1.22 -4.53
N ARG A 22 13.27 1.09 -5.45
CA ARG A 22 13.00 2.12 -6.47
C ARG A 22 11.97 3.14 -6.03
N GLY A 23 11.13 2.76 -5.08
CA GLY A 23 10.13 3.63 -4.52
C GLY A 23 9.19 2.88 -3.61
N THR A 24 8.50 3.66 -2.80
CA THR A 24 7.57 3.17 -1.81
C THR A 24 6.30 4.01 -1.88
N ILE A 25 5.17 3.33 -1.84
CA ILE A 25 3.83 3.94 -1.90
C ILE A 25 3.22 3.80 -0.50
N PRO A 26 3.02 4.89 0.24
CA PRO A 26 2.34 4.83 1.53
C PRO A 26 0.85 4.56 1.32
N LEU A 27 0.34 3.49 1.95
CA LEU A 27 -1.05 3.05 1.76
C LEU A 27 -2.06 3.81 2.59
N ALA A 28 -1.64 4.39 3.73
CA ALA A 28 -2.53 5.17 4.60
C ALA A 28 -3.28 6.28 3.85
N THR A 29 -2.62 6.91 2.87
CA THR A 29 -3.18 7.97 2.02
C THR A 29 -3.48 7.51 0.59
N ALA A 30 -3.28 6.23 0.26
CA ALA A 30 -3.46 5.74 -1.09
C ALA A 30 -4.94 5.48 -1.41
N HIS A 31 -5.41 5.90 -2.57
CA HIS A 31 -6.67 5.44 -3.15
C HIS A 31 -6.41 4.18 -3.98
N ILE A 32 -7.29 3.17 -3.85
CA ILE A 32 -7.17 1.88 -4.54
C ILE A 32 -8.40 1.73 -5.43
N GLU A 33 -8.19 1.69 -6.73
CA GLU A 33 -9.22 1.43 -7.73
C GLU A 33 -8.99 0.07 -8.37
N VAL A 34 -10.02 -0.76 -8.36
CA VAL A 34 -10.00 -2.06 -9.04
C VAL A 34 -10.53 -1.85 -10.45
N GLY A 35 -9.69 -2.13 -11.45
CA GLY A 35 -10.08 -2.08 -12.86
C GLY A 35 -10.59 -3.44 -13.35
N ASP A 36 -10.51 -3.64 -14.66
CA ASP A 36 -10.85 -4.91 -15.31
C ASP A 36 -9.92 -6.06 -14.87
N THR A 37 -10.17 -7.26 -15.40
CA THR A 37 -9.49 -8.50 -15.00
C THR A 37 -7.97 -8.34 -14.91
N CYS A 38 -7.46 -8.61 -13.70
CA CYS A 38 -6.04 -8.51 -13.32
C CYS A 38 -5.45 -7.10 -13.19
N HIS A 39 -6.21 -6.00 -13.33
CA HIS A 39 -5.68 -4.64 -13.28
C HIS A 39 -6.20 -3.86 -12.08
N PHE A 40 -5.31 -3.09 -11.44
CA PHE A 40 -5.68 -2.17 -10.38
C PHE A 40 -4.77 -0.94 -10.37
N VAL A 41 -5.30 0.16 -9.87
CA VAL A 41 -4.65 1.47 -9.85
C VAL A 41 -4.49 1.94 -8.42
N LEU A 42 -3.29 2.42 -8.09
CA LEU A 42 -2.99 3.08 -6.82
C LEU A 42 -2.71 4.55 -7.07
N THR A 43 -3.39 5.43 -6.34
CA THR A 43 -3.13 6.87 -6.41
C THR A 43 -2.69 7.35 -5.04
N SER A 44 -1.50 7.95 -4.94
CA SER A 44 -0.95 8.43 -3.65
C SER A 44 0.00 9.61 -3.89
N GLY A 45 -0.18 10.70 -3.13
CA GLY A 45 0.69 11.88 -3.19
C GLY A 45 0.80 12.52 -4.58
N GLY A 46 -0.30 12.57 -5.34
CA GLY A 46 -0.33 13.13 -6.70
C GLY A 46 0.30 12.22 -7.78
N ARG A 47 0.65 10.98 -7.45
CA ARG A 47 1.15 9.98 -8.40
C ARG A 47 0.13 8.86 -8.57
N THR A 48 0.00 8.38 -9.80
CA THR A 48 -0.85 7.26 -10.17
C THR A 48 0.01 6.09 -10.65
N TYR A 49 -0.23 4.91 -10.10
CA TYR A 49 0.49 3.68 -10.39
C TYR A 49 -0.49 2.66 -10.95
N HIS A 50 -0.23 2.19 -12.17
CA HIS A 50 -1.01 1.13 -12.81
C HIS A 50 -0.32 -0.20 -12.59
N LEU A 51 -1.01 -1.15 -11.96
CA LEU A 51 -0.48 -2.47 -11.66
C LEU A 51 -1.34 -3.54 -12.34
N LYS A 52 -0.66 -4.59 -12.81
CA LYS A 52 -1.29 -5.76 -13.39
C LYS A 52 -0.78 -7.01 -12.70
N ALA A 53 -1.69 -7.82 -12.17
CA ALA A 53 -1.41 -9.13 -11.62
C ALA A 53 -1.31 -10.20 -12.74
N THR A 54 -0.77 -11.36 -12.42
CA THR A 54 -0.62 -12.47 -13.39
C THR A 54 -1.92 -13.23 -13.63
N SER A 55 -2.89 -13.12 -12.71
CA SER A 55 -4.20 -13.77 -12.78
C SER A 55 -5.24 -13.00 -11.96
N GLU A 56 -6.53 -13.27 -12.20
CA GLU A 56 -7.62 -12.68 -11.44
C GLU A 56 -7.55 -13.03 -9.95
N GLY A 57 -7.25 -14.29 -9.63
CA GLY A 57 -7.07 -14.73 -8.25
C GLY A 57 -5.89 -14.05 -7.56
N GLU A 58 -4.80 -13.76 -8.28
CA GLU A 58 -3.70 -12.97 -7.73
C GLU A 58 -4.09 -11.50 -7.56
N CYS A 59 -4.85 -10.93 -8.50
CA CYS A 59 -5.37 -9.57 -8.41
C CYS A 59 -6.23 -9.38 -7.15
N GLN A 60 -7.18 -10.28 -6.92
CA GLN A 60 -8.02 -10.25 -5.72
C GLN A 60 -7.19 -10.36 -4.43
N ARG A 61 -6.17 -11.22 -4.40
CA ARG A 61 -5.25 -11.33 -3.25
C ARG A 61 -4.50 -10.02 -3.01
N TRP A 62 -3.97 -9.38 -4.06
CA TRP A 62 -3.31 -8.09 -3.93
C TRP A 62 -4.26 -6.99 -3.43
N VAL A 63 -5.43 -6.85 -4.06
CA VAL A 63 -6.42 -5.85 -3.66
C VAL A 63 -6.82 -6.02 -2.19
N SER A 64 -7.13 -7.24 -1.77
CA SER A 64 -7.52 -7.54 -0.38
C SER A 64 -6.39 -7.18 0.60
N ALA A 65 -5.16 -7.62 0.33
CA ALA A 65 -4.01 -7.33 1.20
C ALA A 65 -3.72 -5.82 1.29
N LEU A 66 -3.83 -5.09 0.17
CA LEU A 66 -3.62 -3.64 0.13
C LEU A 66 -4.69 -2.87 0.90
N GLN A 67 -5.96 -3.27 0.76
CA GLN A 67 -7.07 -2.70 1.53
C GLN A 67 -6.91 -2.94 3.03
N GLN A 68 -6.53 -4.17 3.42
CA GLN A 68 -6.26 -4.52 4.81
C GLN A 68 -5.10 -3.70 5.39
N ALA A 69 -3.99 -3.60 4.66
CA ALA A 69 -2.83 -2.83 5.09
C ALA A 69 -3.15 -1.32 5.22
N LYS A 70 -3.96 -0.77 4.30
CA LYS A 70 -4.46 0.61 4.40
C LYS A 70 -5.27 0.82 5.68
N ALA A 71 -6.26 -0.03 5.96
CA ALA A 71 -7.10 0.07 7.15
C ALA A 71 -6.28 0.04 8.45
N ASN A 72 -5.33 -0.90 8.54
CA ASN A 72 -4.45 -1.02 9.70
C ASN A 72 -3.56 0.22 9.88
N SER A 73 -3.07 0.80 8.79
CA SER A 73 -2.20 1.99 8.84
C SER A 73 -2.94 3.25 9.26
N THR A 74 -4.18 3.42 8.81
CA THR A 74 -5.03 4.56 9.21
C THR A 74 -5.43 4.46 10.69
N LEU A 75 -5.61 3.26 11.23
CA LEU A 75 -5.93 3.06 12.65
C LEU A 75 -4.74 3.40 13.56
N LEU A 76 -3.52 3.05 13.14
CA LEU A 76 -2.29 3.45 13.84
C LEU A 76 -2.08 4.97 13.84
N MET A 77 -2.50 5.69 12.80
CA MET A 77 -2.44 7.16 12.77
C MET A 77 -3.42 7.82 13.75
N HIS A 78 -4.60 7.23 13.97
CA HIS A 78 -5.60 7.76 14.90
C HIS A 78 -5.30 7.46 16.37
N HIS A 79 -4.45 6.48 16.68
CA HIS A 79 -4.08 6.18 18.07
C HIS A 79 -2.94 7.06 18.60
N SER A 80 -2.24 7.80 17.74
CA SER A 80 -1.11 8.66 18.12
C SER A 80 -1.50 10.09 18.51
N ASP A 81 -2.77 10.48 18.44
CA ASP A 81 -3.23 11.83 18.82
C ASP A 81 -3.98 11.91 20.18
N ASP A 82 -4.30 10.77 20.80
CA ASP A 82 -5.08 10.68 22.05
C ASP A 82 -4.21 10.44 23.31
N SER A 83 -3.05 11.09 23.39
CA SER A 83 -2.21 11.08 24.61
C SER A 83 -1.85 12.50 25.02
N GLY A 84 -2.89 13.24 25.41
CA GLY A 84 -2.81 14.56 26.02
C GLY A 84 -3.68 14.63 27.26
N ASP A 85 -3.46 13.74 28.23
CA ASP A 85 -3.96 13.90 29.60
C ASP A 85 -2.88 14.58 30.43
N GLU A 86 -3.04 15.90 30.63
CA GLU A 86 -2.54 16.60 31.81
C GLU A 86 -3.42 17.84 32.03
N THR A 87 -4.40 17.74 32.91
CA THR A 87 -5.09 18.91 33.48
C THR A 87 -4.81 18.94 34.98
N PRO A 88 -4.20 20.01 35.53
CA PRO A 88 -4.12 20.22 36.97
C PRO A 88 -5.45 20.63 37.59
#